data_AF-A0A3T0CZK8-F1
#
_entry.id   AF-A0A3T0CZK8-F1
#
_cell.length_a   1.000
_cell.length_b   1.000
_cell.length_c   1.000
_cell.angle_alpha   90.00
_cell.angle_beta   90.00
_cell.angle_gamma   90.00
#
_symmetry.space_group_name_H-M   'P 1'
#
loop_
_entity.id
_entity.type
_entity.pdbx_description
1 polymer ?
#
loop_
_entity_poly.entity_id
_entity_poly.type
_entity_poly.pdbx_seq_one_letter_code
_entity_poly.pdbx_strand_id
1 'polypeptide(L)'
;MSSATVASSPKASPEALTGVHELEVIGDFGGQSAQPFLPQKADFRAQLQKLQQERKGRRFMTSNIPVSSPSLSIGRVTDEEARNVPYHMVSRAMFLIGYDPVSRNWLKENRQFLASKNAVGFVVNVQTIPQMNELQSIAGEGITLQPMPGDRFAEYMNIKHYPFYLDRDGVMR
;
A
#
# COMPACT_ATOMS: atom_id res chain seq x y z
N MET A 1 -43.29 9.74 58.52
CA MET A 1 -44.23 10.73 57.95
C MET A 1 -43.75 12.11 58.32
N SER A 2 -43.87 13.06 57.37
CA SER A 2 -43.69 14.51 57.51
C SER A 2 -42.24 15.02 57.66
N SER A 3 -41.74 15.97 56.87
CA SER A 3 -42.29 16.76 55.76
C SER A 3 -41.13 17.34 54.94
N ALA A 4 -41.35 17.51 53.63
CA ALA A 4 -40.48 18.28 52.74
C ALA A 4 -40.89 19.76 52.71
N THR A 5 -39.95 20.68 52.51
CA THR A 5 -40.12 22.08 52.02
C THR A 5 -38.74 22.55 51.54
N VAL A 6 -38.40 22.50 50.25
CA VAL A 6 -38.65 23.44 49.13
C VAL A 6 -37.91 24.80 49.23
N ALA A 7 -36.94 24.94 48.32
CA ALA A 7 -36.48 26.11 47.55
C ALA A 7 -35.84 27.34 48.25
N SER A 8 -34.56 27.59 47.93
CA SER A 8 -34.22 28.74 47.07
C SER A 8 -32.87 28.53 46.37
N SER A 9 -32.84 28.76 45.07
CA SER A 9 -31.70 29.19 44.25
C SER A 9 -32.17 30.52 43.62
N PRO A 10 -31.32 31.48 43.19
CA PRO A 10 -30.03 31.23 42.53
C PRO A 10 -28.92 32.27 42.81
N LYS A 11 -27.67 31.93 42.52
CA LYS A 11 -26.79 32.87 41.83
C LYS A 11 -25.73 32.11 41.04
N ALA A 12 -25.76 32.36 39.74
CA ALA A 12 -24.92 31.74 38.74
C ALA A 12 -23.45 32.15 38.87
N SER A 13 -22.60 31.12 38.70
CA SER A 13 -21.29 31.05 38.04
C SER A 13 -20.12 31.87 38.64
N PRO A 14 -18.94 31.23 38.72
CA PRO A 14 -18.11 31.20 37.52
C PRO A 14 -17.70 29.78 37.11
N GLU A 15 -17.54 29.63 35.81
CA GLU A 15 -16.94 28.49 35.13
C GLU A 15 -15.63 28.06 35.77
N ALA A 16 -15.56 26.78 36.13
CA ALA A 16 -14.34 25.99 36.11
C ALA A 16 -14.75 24.54 35.85
N LEU A 17 -14.68 24.11 34.59
CA LEU A 17 -14.75 22.69 34.22
C LEU A 17 -13.41 22.04 34.59
N THR A 18 -13.14 21.90 35.88
CA THR A 18 -12.07 21.03 36.39
C THR A 18 -12.69 19.68 36.71
N GLY A 19 -12.81 18.85 35.69
CA GLY A 19 -13.27 17.48 35.81
C GLY A 19 -12.54 16.63 34.79
N VAL A 20 -11.33 16.19 35.12
CA VAL A 20 -10.85 14.92 34.57
C VAL A 20 -11.75 13.86 35.18
N HIS A 21 -12.84 13.53 34.49
CA HIS A 21 -13.63 12.36 34.86
C HIS A 21 -12.76 11.15 34.57
N GLU A 22 -12.18 10.60 35.64
CA GLU A 22 -11.52 9.31 35.62
C GLU A 22 -12.52 8.30 35.07
N LEU A 23 -12.10 7.58 34.03
CA LEU A 23 -12.95 6.59 33.37
C LEU A 23 -13.26 5.50 34.39
N GLU A 24 -14.50 5.48 34.88
CA GLU A 24 -14.99 4.37 35.68
C GLU A 24 -15.19 3.18 34.75
N VAL A 25 -14.28 2.20 34.85
CA VAL A 25 -14.41 0.93 34.14
C VAL A 25 -15.55 0.15 34.79
N ILE A 26 -16.74 0.22 34.17
CA ILE A 26 -17.98 -0.45 34.62
C ILE A 26 -17.81 -1.99 34.63
N GLY A 27 -16.86 -2.52 33.86
CA GLY A 27 -16.42 -3.90 33.91
C GLY A 27 -15.46 -4.23 32.76
N ASP A 28 -14.33 -4.85 33.08
CA ASP A 28 -13.47 -5.52 32.10
C ASP A 28 -13.86 -7.00 32.07
N PHE A 29 -14.67 -7.39 31.09
CA PHE A 29 -15.03 -8.78 30.85
C PHE A 29 -14.03 -9.49 29.91
N GLY A 30 -12.94 -8.82 29.55
CA GLY A 30 -11.78 -9.43 28.90
C GLY A 30 -10.90 -10.17 29.91
N GLY A 31 -9.89 -10.90 29.41
CA GLY A 31 -8.89 -11.57 30.24
C GLY A 31 -8.97 -13.11 30.23
N GLN A 32 -10.05 -13.68 29.70
CA GLN A 32 -10.04 -15.11 29.35
C GLN A 32 -9.31 -15.33 28.03
N SER A 33 -8.32 -16.23 28.06
CA SER A 33 -7.57 -16.61 26.88
C SER A 33 -8.50 -17.16 25.81
N ALA A 34 -8.38 -16.66 24.58
CA ALA A 34 -9.09 -17.22 23.43
C ALA A 34 -8.50 -18.56 22.94
N GLN A 35 -7.41 -19.05 23.53
CA GLN A 35 -6.74 -20.31 23.15
C GLN A 35 -7.64 -21.55 23.05
N PRO A 36 -8.68 -21.74 23.90
CA PRO A 36 -9.60 -22.88 23.77
C PRO A 36 -10.41 -22.86 22.48
N PHE A 37 -10.63 -21.67 21.91
CA PHE A 37 -11.40 -21.47 20.68
C PHE A 37 -10.49 -21.38 19.44
N LEU A 38 -9.17 -21.32 19.62
CA LEU A 38 -8.21 -21.37 18.52
C LEU A 38 -7.99 -22.83 18.08
N PRO A 39 -8.01 -23.14 16.77
CA PRO A 39 -7.79 -24.51 16.33
C PRO A 39 -6.31 -24.89 16.56
N GLN A 40 -6.07 -25.85 17.45
CA GLN A 40 -4.70 -26.27 17.86
C GLN A 40 -4.12 -27.40 17.01
N LYS A 41 -4.89 -27.99 16.09
CA LYS A 41 -4.44 -29.11 15.26
C LYS A 41 -3.26 -28.67 14.37
N ALA A 42 -2.19 -29.47 14.34
CA ALA A 42 -1.04 -29.24 13.47
C ALA A 42 -1.45 -29.07 12.00
N ASP A 43 -2.46 -29.84 11.57
CA ASP A 43 -3.08 -29.74 10.25
C ASP A 43 -3.63 -28.35 9.95
N PHE A 44 -4.23 -27.69 10.94
CA PHE A 44 -4.78 -26.34 10.77
C PHE A 44 -3.67 -25.30 10.61
N ARG A 45 -2.58 -25.40 11.39
CA ARG A 45 -1.42 -24.50 11.23
C ARG A 45 -0.74 -24.70 9.88
N ALA A 46 -0.55 -25.95 9.45
CA ALA A 46 0.00 -26.27 8.13
C ALA A 46 -0.93 -25.77 7.00
N GLN A 47 -2.23 -25.94 7.16
CA GLN A 47 -3.23 -25.47 6.20
C GLN A 47 -3.29 -23.93 6.15
N LEU A 48 -3.17 -23.24 7.28
CA LEU A 48 -3.02 -21.78 7.33
C LEU A 48 -1.74 -21.31 6.66
N GLN A 49 -0.61 -21.97 6.90
CA GLN A 49 0.66 -21.65 6.25
C GLN A 49 0.58 -21.85 4.73
N LYS A 50 0.00 -22.96 4.29
CA LYS A 50 -0.27 -23.22 2.87
C LYS A 50 -1.18 -22.14 2.27
N LEU A 51 -2.28 -21.81 2.95
CA LEU A 51 -3.20 -20.75 2.52
C LEU A 51 -2.52 -19.38 2.49
N GLN A 52 -1.63 -19.08 3.43
CA GLN A 52 -0.84 -17.85 3.45
C GLN A 52 0.18 -17.81 2.31
N GLN A 53 0.88 -18.91 2.02
CA GLN A 53 1.79 -19.02 0.88
C GLN A 53 1.05 -18.86 -0.44
N GLU A 54 -0.09 -19.55 -0.61
CA GLU A 54 -0.96 -19.40 -1.77
C GLU A 54 -1.49 -17.96 -1.92
N ARG A 55 -1.88 -17.32 -0.81
CA ARG A 55 -2.42 -15.95 -0.81
C ARG A 55 -1.35 -14.88 -1.06
N LYS A 56 -0.12 -15.06 -0.58
CA LYS A 56 1.00 -14.14 -0.81
C LYS A 56 1.29 -13.97 -2.31
N GLY A 57 1.17 -15.04 -3.09
CA GLY A 57 1.33 -15.00 -4.55
C GLY A 57 0.08 -14.56 -5.32
N ARG A 58 -1.13 -14.88 -4.83
CA ARG A 58 -2.37 -14.77 -5.64
C ARG A 58 -3.24 -13.53 -5.41
N ARG A 59 -3.23 -12.91 -4.23
CA ARG A 59 -4.25 -11.88 -3.89
C ARG A 59 -3.99 -10.47 -4.43
N PHE A 60 -2.79 -10.16 -4.91
CA PHE A 60 -2.51 -8.85 -5.52
C PHE A 60 -2.57 -8.85 -7.05
N MET A 61 -2.86 -10.00 -7.68
CA MET A 61 -2.53 -10.21 -9.10
C MET A 61 -3.70 -10.29 -10.09
N THR A 62 -4.97 -10.37 -9.64
CA THR A 62 -6.07 -10.67 -10.59
C THR A 62 -7.24 -9.70 -10.62
N SER A 63 -7.48 -8.89 -9.58
CA SER A 63 -8.64 -7.99 -9.55
C SER A 63 -8.51 -6.75 -10.44
N ASN A 64 -7.30 -6.48 -10.97
CA ASN A 64 -6.96 -5.22 -11.61
C ASN A 64 -6.47 -5.39 -13.05
N ILE A 65 -6.57 -6.59 -13.64
CA ILE A 65 -6.14 -6.86 -15.02
C ILE A 65 -7.39 -6.99 -15.90
N PRO A 66 -7.46 -6.34 -17.08
CA PRO A 66 -6.39 -5.58 -17.75
C PRO A 66 -6.12 -4.20 -17.14
N VAL A 67 -4.85 -3.80 -17.14
CA VAL A 67 -4.42 -2.41 -16.88
C VAL A 67 -3.96 -1.81 -18.20
N SER A 68 -4.46 -0.63 -18.51
CA SER A 68 -3.95 0.20 -19.60
C SER A 68 -3.96 1.65 -19.14
N SER A 69 -2.89 2.38 -19.47
CA SER A 69 -2.71 3.78 -19.08
C SER A 69 -2.43 4.61 -20.33
N PRO A 70 -3.44 5.13 -21.03
CA PRO A 70 -3.28 5.86 -22.29
C PRO A 70 -2.42 7.12 -22.18
N SER A 71 -2.31 7.69 -20.97
CA SER A 71 -1.47 8.87 -20.72
C SER A 71 0.03 8.56 -20.66
N LEU A 72 0.41 7.27 -20.70
CA LEU A 72 1.79 6.80 -20.64
C LEU A 72 2.19 6.08 -21.93
N SER A 73 3.34 6.44 -22.48
CA SER A 73 3.93 5.86 -23.69
C SER A 73 5.25 5.18 -23.38
N ILE A 74 5.61 4.20 -24.21
CA ILE A 74 6.91 3.53 -24.10
C ILE A 74 7.98 4.49 -24.62
N GLY A 75 9.02 4.75 -23.82
CA GLY A 75 10.10 5.65 -24.21
C GLY A 75 11.04 5.98 -23.06
N ARG A 76 12.14 6.68 -23.38
CA ARG A 76 13.04 7.23 -22.36
C ARG A 76 12.43 8.47 -21.76
N VAL A 77 12.51 8.59 -20.43
CA VAL A 77 12.13 9.82 -19.72
C VAL A 77 13.10 10.94 -20.09
N THR A 78 12.55 12.02 -20.62
CA THR A 78 13.30 13.21 -21.05
C THR A 78 13.82 14.00 -19.84
N ASP A 79 14.83 14.86 -20.06
CA ASP A 79 15.33 15.75 -19.00
C ASP A 79 14.25 16.73 -18.51
N GLU A 80 13.34 17.15 -19.40
CA GLU A 80 12.22 18.04 -19.07
C GLU A 80 11.22 17.36 -18.13
N GLU A 81 10.85 16.12 -18.41
CA GLU A 81 9.96 15.35 -17.55
C GLU A 81 10.60 15.13 -16.18
N ALA A 82 11.86 14.66 -16.15
CA ALA A 82 12.58 14.41 -14.91
C ALA A 82 12.61 15.67 -14.01
N ARG A 83 12.97 16.84 -14.54
CA ARG A 83 13.03 18.08 -13.74
C ARG A 83 11.73 18.48 -13.06
N ASN A 84 10.58 18.07 -13.62
CA ASN A 84 9.27 18.44 -13.10
C ASN A 84 8.72 17.44 -12.07
N VAL A 85 9.44 16.35 -11.79
CA VAL A 85 9.01 15.33 -10.85
C VAL A 85 9.20 15.82 -9.40
N PRO A 86 8.18 15.76 -8.53
CA PRO A 86 8.30 16.14 -7.13
C PRO A 86 9.00 15.05 -6.29
N TYR A 87 10.31 14.84 -6.49
CA TYR A 87 11.13 13.80 -5.83
C TYR A 87 11.02 13.79 -4.30
N HIS A 88 10.94 14.98 -3.70
CA HIS A 88 10.86 15.18 -2.26
C HIS A 88 9.58 14.58 -1.63
N MET A 89 8.55 14.31 -2.41
CA MET A 89 7.31 13.70 -1.95
C MET A 89 7.36 12.16 -1.97
N VAL A 90 8.39 11.56 -2.56
CA VAL A 90 8.51 10.11 -2.73
C VAL A 90 8.97 9.46 -1.43
N SER A 91 8.06 8.76 -0.75
CA SER A 91 8.38 8.10 0.52
C SER A 91 9.16 6.79 0.35
N ARG A 92 8.95 6.07 -0.77
CA ARG A 92 9.57 4.78 -1.08
C ARG A 92 9.98 4.73 -2.55
N ALA A 93 11.14 4.15 -2.83
CA ALA A 93 11.60 3.91 -4.18
C ALA A 93 10.60 3.05 -4.96
N MET A 94 10.36 3.43 -6.21
CA MET A 94 9.41 2.77 -7.08
C MET A 94 9.86 2.83 -8.54
N PHE A 95 9.26 2.00 -9.37
CA PHE A 95 9.51 2.02 -10.81
C PHE A 95 8.23 1.71 -11.57
N LEU A 96 8.12 2.24 -12.79
CA LEU A 96 6.99 1.99 -13.68
C LEU A 96 7.48 1.17 -14.88
N ILE A 97 6.73 0.12 -15.21
CA ILE A 97 6.98 -0.75 -16.36
C ILE A 97 5.66 -1.17 -17.01
N GLY A 98 5.73 -1.62 -18.26
CA GLY A 98 4.64 -2.31 -18.94
C GLY A 98 5.02 -3.72 -19.38
N TYR A 99 4.08 -4.44 -19.98
CA TYR A 99 4.33 -5.69 -20.68
C TYR A 99 4.74 -5.42 -22.13
N ASP A 100 5.91 -4.80 -22.31
CA ASP A 100 6.52 -4.55 -23.61
C ASP A 100 7.99 -4.99 -23.61
N PRO A 101 8.62 -5.14 -24.79
CA PRO A 101 10.02 -5.59 -24.86
C PRO A 101 11.02 -4.64 -24.16
N VAL A 102 10.80 -3.33 -24.21
CA VAL A 102 11.69 -2.33 -23.61
C VAL A 102 11.65 -2.45 -22.09
N SER A 103 10.45 -2.46 -21.51
CA SER A 103 10.24 -2.65 -20.07
C SER A 103 10.79 -3.98 -19.56
N ARG A 104 10.61 -5.08 -20.29
CA ARG A 104 11.13 -6.40 -19.89
C ARG A 104 12.66 -6.45 -19.89
N ASN A 105 13.31 -5.85 -20.89
CA ASN A 105 14.77 -5.78 -20.93
C ASN A 105 15.30 -4.89 -19.82
N TRP A 106 14.71 -3.71 -19.63
CA TRP A 106 15.06 -2.80 -18.54
C TRP A 106 14.91 -3.46 -17.17
N LEU A 107 13.83 -4.21 -16.93
CA LEU A 107 13.64 -4.94 -15.67
C LEU A 107 14.72 -6.00 -15.44
N LYS A 108 15.14 -6.73 -16.47
CA LYS A 108 16.22 -7.75 -16.38
C LYS A 108 17.56 -7.11 -16.02
N GLU A 109 17.90 -6.02 -16.69
CA GLU A 109 19.16 -5.30 -16.50
C GLU A 109 19.25 -4.67 -15.09
N ASN A 110 18.13 -4.12 -14.61
CA ASN A 110 18.09 -3.37 -13.34
C ASN A 110 17.66 -4.20 -12.14
N ARG A 111 17.37 -5.50 -12.30
CA ARG A 111 16.81 -6.37 -11.25
C ARG A 111 17.58 -6.31 -9.92
N GLN A 112 18.90 -6.43 -9.97
CA GLN A 112 19.74 -6.42 -8.76
C GLN A 112 19.69 -5.06 -8.05
N PHE A 113 19.70 -3.97 -8.81
CA PHE A 113 19.57 -2.62 -8.29
C PHE A 113 18.19 -2.35 -7.67
N LEU A 114 17.12 -2.78 -8.35
CA LEU A 114 15.75 -2.61 -7.85
C LEU A 114 15.52 -3.38 -6.54
N ALA A 115 16.07 -4.59 -6.45
CA ALA A 115 16.02 -5.40 -5.24
C ALA A 115 16.81 -4.76 -4.08
N SER A 116 18.02 -4.24 -4.33
CA SER A 116 18.84 -3.60 -3.29
C SER A 116 18.21 -2.31 -2.75
N LYS A 117 17.45 -1.60 -3.58
CA LYS A 117 16.68 -0.40 -3.21
C LYS A 117 15.32 -0.73 -2.59
N ASN A 118 14.96 -2.02 -2.47
CA ASN A 118 13.66 -2.48 -2.02
C ASN A 118 12.51 -1.75 -2.74
N ALA A 119 12.68 -1.55 -4.05
CA ALA A 119 11.79 -0.75 -4.87
C ALA A 119 10.51 -1.51 -5.20
N VAL A 120 9.38 -0.80 -5.28
CA VAL A 120 8.11 -1.39 -5.69
C VAL A 120 7.80 -1.04 -7.14
N GLY A 121 7.47 -2.08 -7.91
CA GLY A 121 7.17 -1.95 -9.33
C GLY A 121 5.69 -1.80 -9.58
N PHE A 122 5.33 -0.77 -10.33
CA PHE A 122 3.99 -0.58 -10.85
C PHE A 122 3.94 -1.00 -12.32
N VAL A 123 2.98 -1.88 -12.62
CA VAL A 123 2.73 -2.35 -13.98
C VAL A 123 1.56 -1.54 -14.55
N VAL A 124 1.87 -0.61 -15.45
CA VAL A 124 0.92 0.37 -16.00
C VAL A 124 0.25 -0.09 -17.31
N ASN A 125 0.76 -1.16 -17.89
CA ASN A 125 0.23 -1.76 -19.11
C ASN A 125 0.40 -3.29 -19.05
N VAL A 126 -0.70 -4.02 -18.85
CA VAL A 126 -0.73 -5.49 -18.87
C VAL A 126 -2.14 -5.97 -19.19
N GLN A 127 -2.27 -6.89 -20.15
CA GLN A 127 -3.59 -7.33 -20.62
C GLN A 127 -4.09 -8.57 -19.92
N THR A 128 -3.20 -9.48 -19.51
CA THR A 128 -3.60 -10.80 -19.01
C THR A 128 -2.78 -11.25 -17.79
N ILE A 129 -3.36 -12.15 -17.00
CA ILE A 129 -2.69 -12.73 -15.82
C ILE A 129 -1.39 -13.47 -16.21
N PRO A 130 -1.31 -14.25 -17.30
CA PRO A 130 -0.06 -14.86 -17.74
C PRO A 130 1.06 -13.84 -18.00
N GLN A 131 0.75 -12.69 -18.59
CA GLN A 131 1.73 -11.63 -18.82
C GLN A 131 2.26 -11.05 -17.51
N MET A 132 1.38 -10.86 -16.52
CA MET A 132 1.78 -10.42 -15.18
C MET A 132 2.68 -11.47 -14.49
N ASN A 133 2.35 -12.75 -14.62
CA ASN A 133 3.15 -13.83 -14.07
C ASN A 133 4.55 -13.88 -14.72
N GLU A 134 4.65 -13.62 -16.03
CA GLU A 134 5.94 -13.51 -16.71
C GLU A 134 6.77 -12.34 -16.15
N LEU A 135 6.17 -11.16 -15.98
CA LEU A 135 6.87 -10.02 -15.37
C LEU A 135 7.34 -10.33 -13.95
N GLN A 136 6.51 -11.00 -13.14
CA GLN A 136 6.88 -11.39 -11.78
C GLN A 136 8.03 -12.42 -11.77
N SER A 137 8.03 -13.35 -12.73
CA SER A 137 9.13 -14.32 -12.92
C SER A 137 10.44 -13.62 -13.29
N ILE A 138 10.38 -12.61 -14.18
CA ILE A 138 11.54 -11.80 -14.57
C ILE A 138 12.09 -11.00 -13.38
N ALA A 139 11.19 -10.39 -12.58
CA ALA A 139 11.57 -9.63 -11.39
C ALA A 139 12.24 -10.52 -10.33
N GLY A 140 11.79 -11.76 -10.18
CA GLY A 140 12.30 -12.71 -9.20
C GLY A 140 11.94 -12.34 -7.76
N GLU A 141 12.67 -12.92 -6.81
CA GLU A 141 12.46 -12.66 -5.38
C GLU A 141 13.02 -11.29 -4.96
N GLY A 142 12.34 -10.64 -4.02
CA GLY A 142 12.75 -9.34 -3.49
C GLY A 142 12.16 -8.12 -4.22
N ILE A 143 11.52 -8.32 -5.38
CA ILE A 143 10.82 -7.26 -6.11
C ILE A 143 9.32 -7.55 -6.12
N THR A 144 8.54 -6.61 -5.61
CA THR A 144 7.06 -6.70 -5.64
C THR A 144 6.55 -5.92 -6.85
N LEU A 145 5.80 -6.60 -7.73
CA LEU A 145 5.09 -5.95 -8.83
C LEU A 145 3.59 -5.86 -8.53
N GLN A 146 2.99 -4.71 -8.83
CA GLN A 146 1.57 -4.47 -8.67
C GLN A 146 0.97 -3.85 -9.94
N PRO A 147 -0.12 -4.43 -10.49
CA PRO A 147 -0.87 -3.81 -11.57
C PRO A 147 -1.61 -2.56 -11.06
N MET A 148 -1.38 -1.41 -11.69
CA MET A 148 -2.00 -0.15 -11.31
C MET A 148 -2.18 0.79 -12.52
N PRO A 149 -3.36 1.39 -12.71
CA PRO A 149 -3.53 2.46 -13.70
C PRO A 149 -2.60 3.64 -13.41
N GLY A 150 -1.79 4.01 -14.40
CA GLY A 150 -0.77 5.03 -14.31
C GLY A 150 -1.23 6.42 -14.73
N ASP A 151 -2.46 6.63 -15.20
CA ASP A 151 -2.90 7.93 -15.73
C ASP A 151 -2.83 9.05 -14.69
N ARG A 152 -3.35 8.79 -13.47
CA ARG A 152 -3.25 9.75 -12.36
C ARG A 152 -1.80 9.97 -11.95
N PHE A 153 -0.99 8.92 -11.98
CA PHE A 153 0.43 9.03 -11.67
C PHE A 153 1.15 9.94 -12.69
N ALA A 154 0.88 9.76 -13.97
CA ALA A 154 1.42 10.56 -15.06
C ALA A 154 1.05 12.04 -14.91
N GLU A 155 -0.21 12.31 -14.55
CA GLU A 155 -0.72 13.66 -14.29
C GLU A 155 -0.01 14.33 -13.10
N TYR A 156 0.08 13.66 -11.95
CA TYR A 156 0.69 14.23 -10.75
C TYR A 156 2.22 14.39 -10.86
N MET A 157 2.88 13.50 -11.58
CA MET A 157 4.35 13.47 -11.68
C MET A 157 4.87 14.18 -12.93
N ASN A 158 3.98 14.61 -13.83
CA ASN A 158 4.31 15.20 -15.13
C ASN A 158 5.28 14.33 -15.96
N ILE A 159 5.11 13.00 -15.89
CA ILE A 159 5.87 12.00 -16.65
C ILE A 159 4.96 11.35 -17.67
N LYS A 160 5.40 11.24 -18.92
CA LYS A 160 4.65 10.59 -20.00
C LYS A 160 5.29 9.29 -20.47
N HIS A 161 6.57 9.07 -20.17
CA HIS A 161 7.31 7.91 -20.67
C HIS A 161 7.63 6.86 -19.59
N TYR A 162 7.67 5.59 -19.98
CA TYR A 162 8.16 4.47 -19.18
C TYR A 162 8.97 3.51 -20.09
N PRO A 163 9.88 2.67 -19.55
CA PRO A 163 10.14 2.38 -18.14
C PRO A 163 11.04 3.42 -17.44
N PHE A 164 10.88 3.58 -16.13
CA PHE A 164 11.79 4.37 -15.30
C PHE A 164 11.77 3.94 -13.83
N TYR A 165 12.81 4.31 -13.10
CA TYR A 165 12.90 4.20 -11.65
C TYR A 165 12.89 5.60 -11.03
N LEU A 166 12.33 5.71 -9.84
CA LEU A 166 12.18 6.94 -9.09
C LEU A 166 12.40 6.69 -7.61
N ASP A 167 13.26 7.48 -7.00
CA ASP A 167 13.44 7.57 -5.56
C ASP A 167 13.44 9.03 -5.07
N ARG A 168 13.95 9.26 -3.86
CA ARG A 168 14.06 10.60 -3.27
C ARG A 168 15.16 11.44 -3.91
N ASP A 169 16.12 10.79 -4.56
CA ASP A 169 17.32 11.40 -5.10
C ASP A 169 17.14 11.76 -6.58
N GLY A 170 16.27 11.03 -7.31
CA GLY A 170 15.91 11.40 -8.67
C GLY A 170 15.19 10.32 -9.47
N VAL A 171 15.21 10.47 -10.81
CA VAL A 171 14.74 9.48 -11.78
C VAL A 171 15.94 8.82 -12.47
N MET A 172 15.96 7.50 -12.50
CA MET A 172 16.81 6.70 -13.38
C MET A 172 16.00 6.26 -14.60
N ARG A 173 16.58 6.45 -15.79
CA ARG A 173 15.94 6.38 -17.10
C ARG A 173 16.65 5.44 -18.05
#